data_AF-A0A090X1U1-F1
#
_entry.id   AF-A0A090X1U1-F1
#
_cell.length_a   1.000
_cell.length_b   1.000
_cell.length_c   1.000
_cell.angle_alpha   90.00
_cell.angle_beta   90.00
_cell.angle_gamma   90.00
#
_symmetry.space_group_name_H-M   'P 1'
#
loop_
_entity.id
_entity.type
_entity.pdbx_description
1 polymer ?
#
loop_
_entity_poly.entity_id
_entity_poly.type
_entity_poly.pdbx_seq_one_letter_code
_entity_poly.pdbx_strand_id
1 'polypeptide(L)'
;MGGASGLTGREMAVIGAVNHFRPLLIGKDPRQIGSIWQDLYRGQYFEGGRVLTAAISAIDIALYDIKGKALGVPVYELLGGKQRDYVECFASLRFSSKEELISRAKKLIEKGWKILRLAPAEYEEEKYASVFEPRESIAIIAEWLTDLRIEVGSTPVIGIDYHHRLTVPETISFLQRMPVGTIDFIEEPIRDETPEAYETLRKMTNVPFRYRRGVC
;
A
#
# COMPACT_ATOMS: atom_id res chain seq x y z
N MET A 1 -2.71 5.11 -12.98
CA MET A 1 -3.64 3.98 -12.83
C MET A 1 -2.88 2.82 -12.20
N GLY A 2 -2.91 2.64 -10.88
CA GLY A 2 -2.10 1.64 -10.17
C GLY A 2 -2.88 0.48 -9.53
N GLY A 3 -4.08 0.17 -10.03
CA GLY A 3 -5.11 -0.54 -9.24
C GLY A 3 -4.94 -2.06 -9.09
N ALA A 4 -4.24 -2.74 -10.02
CA ALA A 4 -4.18 -4.22 -10.00
C ALA A 4 -2.74 -4.79 -10.04
N SER A 5 -1.79 -4.05 -10.60
CA SER A 5 -0.40 -4.50 -10.74
C SER A 5 0.50 -4.13 -9.56
N GLY A 6 0.08 -3.19 -8.70
CA GLY A 6 0.92 -2.63 -7.62
C GLY A 6 2.16 -1.86 -8.11
N LEU A 7 2.35 -1.72 -9.41
CA LEU A 7 3.51 -1.08 -10.06
C LEU A 7 3.12 0.26 -10.69
N THR A 8 2.90 1.26 -9.83
CA THR A 8 2.58 2.63 -10.27
C THR A 8 3.68 3.18 -11.19
N GLY A 9 3.29 3.70 -12.35
CA GLY A 9 4.19 4.34 -13.32
C GLY A 9 5.02 3.39 -14.17
N ARG A 10 4.79 2.07 -14.08
CA ARG A 10 5.50 1.03 -14.86
C ARG A 10 4.52 0.07 -15.57
N GLU A 11 3.32 0.55 -15.87
CA GLU A 11 2.21 -0.23 -16.41
C GLU A 11 2.55 -0.85 -17.77
N MET A 12 3.34 -0.16 -18.59
CA MET A 12 3.76 -0.67 -19.91
C MET A 12 4.59 -1.95 -19.83
N ALA A 13 5.44 -2.10 -18.79
CA ALA A 13 6.19 -3.33 -18.56
C ALA A 13 5.25 -4.50 -18.23
N VAL A 14 4.22 -4.24 -17.42
CA VAL A 14 3.21 -5.24 -17.06
C VAL A 14 2.38 -5.64 -18.28
N ILE A 15 1.98 -4.69 -19.12
CA ILE A 15 1.28 -4.98 -20.39
C ILE A 15 2.15 -5.86 -21.30
N GLY A 16 3.45 -5.56 -21.41
CA GLY A 16 4.40 -6.39 -22.15
C GLY A 16 4.42 -7.83 -21.64
N ALA A 17 4.48 -8.02 -20.32
CA ALA A 17 4.45 -9.34 -19.70
C ALA A 17 3.12 -10.09 -19.94
N VAL A 18 1.97 -9.41 -19.83
CA VAL A 18 0.66 -10.01 -20.14
C VAL A 18 0.59 -10.46 -21.61
N ASN A 19 1.08 -9.65 -22.54
CA ASN A 19 1.15 -10.01 -23.96
C ASN A 19 2.06 -11.22 -24.20
N HIS A 20 3.17 -11.31 -23.45
CA HIS A 20 4.07 -12.46 -23.51
C HIS A 20 3.40 -13.75 -23.00
N PHE A 21 2.56 -13.67 -21.96
CA PHE A 21 1.82 -14.83 -21.47
C PHE A 21 0.63 -15.24 -22.33
N ARG A 22 0.09 -14.35 -23.16
CA ARG A 22 -1.10 -14.61 -23.98
C ARG A 22 -1.04 -15.95 -24.76
N PRO A 23 0.02 -16.29 -25.51
CA PRO A 23 0.07 -17.55 -26.26
C PRO A 23 -0.03 -18.80 -25.37
N LEU A 24 0.41 -18.71 -24.11
CA LEU A 24 0.33 -19.81 -23.14
C LEU A 24 -1.09 -20.00 -22.58
N LEU A 25 -1.98 -19.02 -22.78
CA LEU A 25 -3.35 -19.03 -22.24
C LEU A 25 -4.39 -19.47 -23.28
N ILE A 26 -4.16 -19.17 -24.56
CA ILE A 26 -5.12 -19.48 -25.62
C ILE A 26 -5.28 -21.00 -25.75
N GLY A 27 -6.53 -21.46 -25.74
CA GLY A 27 -6.88 -22.89 -25.81
C GLY A 27 -6.91 -23.60 -24.45
N LYS A 28 -6.47 -22.96 -23.36
CA LYS A 28 -6.62 -23.52 -22.01
C LYS A 28 -8.03 -23.32 -21.48
N ASP A 29 -8.46 -24.24 -20.62
CA ASP A 29 -9.70 -24.12 -19.88
C ASP A 29 -9.51 -23.10 -18.73
N PRO A 30 -10.22 -21.96 -18.72
CA PRO A 30 -10.05 -20.91 -17.71
C PRO A 30 -10.47 -21.35 -16.30
N ARG A 31 -11.15 -22.49 -16.15
CA ARG A 31 -11.53 -23.04 -14.83
C ARG A 31 -10.34 -23.68 -14.12
N GLN A 32 -9.27 -24.00 -14.85
CA GLN A 32 -8.04 -24.60 -14.31
C GLN A 32 -7.08 -23.55 -13.75
N ILE A 33 -7.60 -22.64 -12.91
CA ILE A 33 -6.88 -21.46 -12.40
C ILE A 33 -5.53 -21.86 -11.77
N GLY A 34 -5.53 -22.84 -10.87
CA GLY A 34 -4.30 -23.30 -10.21
C GLY A 34 -3.25 -23.86 -11.18
N SER A 35 -3.68 -24.57 -12.23
CA SER A 35 -2.77 -25.09 -13.26
C SER A 35 -2.15 -23.94 -14.07
N ILE A 36 -3.00 -23.01 -14.54
CA ILE A 36 -2.54 -21.83 -15.27
C ILE A 36 -1.57 -21.00 -14.42
N TRP A 37 -1.88 -20.77 -13.14
CA TRP A 37 -1.01 -20.04 -12.24
C TRP A 37 0.36 -20.73 -12.09
N GLN A 38 0.40 -22.05 -11.89
CA GLN A 38 1.65 -22.81 -11.77
C GLN A 38 2.47 -22.77 -13.06
N ASP A 39 1.82 -22.89 -14.22
CA ASP A 39 2.49 -22.79 -15.52
C ASP A 39 3.12 -21.41 -15.72
N LEU A 40 2.40 -20.34 -15.38
CA LEU A 40 2.92 -18.98 -15.53
C LEU A 40 4.03 -18.66 -14.52
N TYR A 41 3.92 -19.14 -13.28
CA TYR A 41 4.89 -18.82 -12.23
C TYR A 41 6.13 -19.72 -12.28
N ARG A 42 5.97 -21.04 -12.42
CA ARG A 42 7.05 -22.05 -12.36
C ARG A 42 7.47 -22.61 -13.72
N GLY A 43 6.72 -22.35 -14.78
CA GLY A 43 7.10 -22.78 -16.14
C GLY A 43 8.30 -22.00 -16.71
N GLN A 44 8.69 -20.92 -16.05
CA GLN A 44 9.88 -20.14 -16.36
C GLN A 44 11.08 -20.62 -15.54
N TYR A 45 12.28 -20.56 -16.15
CA TYR A 45 13.52 -21.01 -15.52
C TYR A 45 13.94 -20.12 -14.34
N PHE A 46 13.67 -18.81 -14.44
CA PHE A 46 13.91 -17.86 -13.36
C PHE A 46 12.60 -17.52 -12.66
N GLU A 47 12.64 -17.51 -11.34
CA GLU A 47 11.51 -17.12 -10.49
C GLU A 47 11.14 -15.65 -10.76
N GLY A 48 9.84 -15.34 -10.74
CA GLY A 48 9.26 -14.12 -11.30
C GLY A 48 9.92 -12.78 -10.92
N GLY A 49 9.36 -12.06 -9.96
CA GLY A 49 9.68 -10.65 -9.68
C GLY A 49 8.56 -9.70 -10.08
N ARG A 50 8.63 -8.45 -9.59
CA ARG A 50 7.49 -7.51 -9.51
C ARG A 50 6.65 -7.38 -10.78
N VAL A 51 7.27 -7.33 -11.97
CA VAL A 51 6.55 -7.15 -13.24
C VAL A 51 5.79 -8.42 -13.62
N LEU A 52 6.43 -9.58 -13.48
CA LEU A 52 5.87 -10.87 -13.87
C LEU A 52 4.76 -11.28 -12.90
N THR A 53 4.98 -11.13 -11.59
CA THR A 53 3.93 -11.41 -10.60
C THR A 53 2.74 -10.46 -10.71
N ALA A 54 2.96 -9.20 -11.07
CA ALA A 54 1.88 -8.26 -11.36
C ALA A 54 1.05 -8.70 -12.57
N ALA A 55 1.69 -9.19 -13.64
CA ALA A 55 1.00 -9.72 -14.81
C ALA A 55 0.23 -11.01 -14.48
N ILE A 56 0.85 -11.93 -13.73
CA ILE A 56 0.21 -13.17 -13.25
C ILE A 56 -1.00 -12.83 -12.38
N SER A 57 -0.89 -11.86 -11.47
CA SER A 57 -2.00 -11.42 -10.61
C SER A 57 -3.16 -10.85 -11.43
N ALA A 58 -2.88 -10.08 -12.49
CA ALA A 58 -3.93 -9.55 -13.36
C ALA A 58 -4.68 -10.68 -14.09
N ILE A 59 -3.96 -11.71 -14.54
CA ILE A 59 -4.54 -12.90 -15.17
C ILE A 59 -5.37 -13.70 -14.15
N ASP A 60 -4.84 -13.94 -12.96
CA ASP A 60 -5.51 -14.70 -11.90
C ASP A 60 -6.85 -14.06 -11.49
N ILE A 61 -6.85 -12.73 -11.26
CA ILE A 61 -8.07 -11.97 -10.98
C ILE A 61 -9.10 -12.13 -12.11
N ALA A 62 -8.67 -12.07 -13.37
CA ALA A 62 -9.56 -12.25 -14.51
C ALA A 62 -10.13 -13.68 -14.61
N LEU A 63 -9.34 -14.70 -14.27
CA LEU A 63 -9.80 -16.09 -14.25
C LEU A 63 -10.83 -16.33 -13.15
N TYR A 64 -10.63 -15.75 -11.95
CA TYR A 64 -11.62 -15.80 -10.88
C TYR A 64 -12.91 -15.05 -11.24
N ASP A 65 -12.82 -13.91 -11.92
CA ASP A 65 -13.99 -13.18 -12.43
C ASP A 65 -14.78 -14.01 -13.45
N ILE A 66 -14.09 -14.66 -14.41
CA ILE A 66 -14.71 -15.60 -15.36
C ILE A 66 -15.40 -16.74 -14.63
N LYS A 67 -14.74 -17.35 -13.64
CA LYS A 67 -15.30 -18.48 -12.88
C LYS A 67 -16.52 -18.07 -12.06
N GLY A 68 -16.48 -16.90 -11.42
CA GLY A 68 -17.62 -16.34 -10.67
C GLY A 68 -18.81 -16.08 -11.59
N LYS A 69 -18.57 -15.41 -12.73
CA LYS A 69 -19.60 -15.16 -13.76
C LYS A 69 -20.21 -16.44 -14.31
N ALA A 70 -19.39 -17.45 -14.60
CA ALA A 70 -19.87 -18.74 -15.13
C ALA A 70 -20.73 -19.52 -14.12
N LEU A 71 -20.45 -19.38 -12.82
CA LEU A 71 -21.20 -20.05 -11.75
C LEU A 71 -22.36 -19.19 -11.20
N GLY A 72 -22.48 -17.93 -11.61
CA GLY A 72 -23.50 -17.01 -11.11
C GLY A 72 -23.30 -16.61 -9.65
N VAL A 73 -22.07 -16.68 -9.13
CA VAL A 73 -21.76 -16.35 -7.73
C VAL A 73 -20.66 -15.29 -7.63
N PRO A 74 -20.66 -14.44 -6.59
CA PRO A 74 -19.56 -13.52 -6.36
C PRO A 74 -18.28 -14.29 -5.98
N VAL A 75 -17.11 -13.72 -6.29
CA VAL A 75 -15.81 -14.40 -6.07
C VAL A 75 -15.59 -14.84 -4.62
N TYR A 76 -16.09 -14.10 -3.62
CA TYR A 76 -15.93 -14.51 -2.21
C TYR A 76 -16.62 -15.84 -1.87
N GLU A 77 -17.69 -16.24 -2.60
CA GLU A 77 -18.32 -17.56 -2.42
C GLU A 77 -17.39 -18.68 -2.89
N LEU A 78 -16.58 -18.42 -3.92
CA LEU A 78 -15.55 -19.36 -4.36
C LEU A 78 -14.42 -19.52 -3.34
N LEU A 79 -14.29 -18.57 -2.40
CA LEU A 79 -13.24 -18.51 -1.37
C LEU A 79 -13.74 -18.96 0.02
N GLY A 80 -14.89 -19.62 0.10
CA GLY A 80 -15.46 -20.13 1.35
C GLY A 80 -16.55 -19.25 1.97
N GLY A 81 -17.11 -18.32 1.19
CA GLY A 81 -18.27 -17.54 1.59
C GLY A 81 -17.94 -16.38 2.52
N LYS A 82 -19.00 -15.67 2.88
CA LYS A 82 -18.93 -14.44 3.67
C LYS A 82 -18.56 -14.71 5.14
N GLN A 83 -17.53 -14.00 5.63
CA GLN A 83 -17.10 -14.06 7.04
C GLN A 83 -17.40 -12.77 7.83
N ARG A 84 -17.93 -11.74 7.17
CA ARG A 84 -18.31 -10.43 7.73
C ARG A 84 -19.26 -9.69 6.81
N ASP A 85 -20.07 -8.78 7.36
CA ASP A 85 -21.05 -7.98 6.60
C ASP A 85 -20.47 -6.82 5.81
N TYR A 86 -19.43 -6.19 6.35
CA TYR A 86 -18.75 -5.07 5.74
C TYR A 86 -17.24 -5.20 5.95
N VAL A 87 -16.46 -4.55 5.08
CA VAL A 87 -15.02 -4.36 5.25
C VAL A 87 -14.83 -2.88 5.55
N GLU A 88 -14.32 -2.57 6.75
CA GLU A 88 -13.99 -1.19 7.11
C GLU A 88 -12.83 -0.71 6.22
N CYS A 89 -13.03 0.40 5.52
CA CYS A 89 -12.04 1.01 4.65
C CYS A 89 -11.36 2.19 5.35
N PHE A 90 -10.17 2.54 4.90
CA PHE A 90 -9.49 3.78 5.30
C PHE A 90 -9.43 4.75 4.13
N ALA A 91 -9.46 6.05 4.43
CA ALA A 91 -9.26 7.08 3.41
C ALA A 91 -7.78 7.39 3.28
N SER A 92 -7.26 7.33 2.06
CA SER A 92 -5.90 7.81 1.76
C SER A 92 -5.92 9.31 1.48
N LEU A 93 -5.11 10.07 2.21
CA LEU A 93 -4.98 11.51 2.09
C LEU A 93 -3.53 11.84 1.75
N ARG A 94 -3.32 12.38 0.55
CA ARG A 94 -2.07 13.01 0.14
C ARG A 94 -2.14 14.52 0.37
N PHE A 95 -1.06 15.13 0.82
CA PHE A 95 -1.04 16.56 1.16
C PHE A 95 0.34 17.16 0.93
N SER A 96 0.37 18.45 0.57
CA SER A 96 1.62 19.22 0.42
C SER A 96 1.75 20.36 1.43
N SER A 97 0.67 20.73 2.13
CA SER A 97 0.69 21.76 3.18
C SER A 97 -0.12 21.35 4.41
N LYS A 98 0.14 22.03 5.53
CA LYS A 98 -0.59 21.87 6.80
C LYS A 98 -2.08 22.19 6.65
N GLU A 99 -2.41 23.27 5.93
CA GLU A 99 -3.80 23.70 5.71
C GLU A 99 -4.56 22.66 4.90
N GLU A 100 -3.91 22.10 3.87
CA GLU A 100 -4.49 21.03 3.08
C GLU A 100 -4.72 19.78 3.94
N LEU A 101 -3.72 19.37 4.72
CA LEU A 101 -3.81 18.22 5.62
C LEU A 101 -5.02 18.33 6.56
N ILE A 102 -5.12 19.44 7.29
CA ILE A 102 -6.20 19.66 8.28
C ILE A 102 -7.55 19.77 7.59
N SER A 103 -7.66 20.57 6.53
CA SER A 103 -8.93 20.78 5.81
C SER A 103 -9.47 19.47 5.23
N ARG A 104 -8.62 18.67 4.59
CA ARG A 104 -9.02 17.40 3.98
C ARG A 104 -9.32 16.34 5.03
N ALA A 105 -8.55 16.27 6.11
CA ALA A 105 -8.80 15.32 7.19
C ALA A 105 -10.17 15.58 7.85
N LYS A 106 -10.48 16.84 8.17
CA LYS A 106 -11.80 17.22 8.73
C LYS A 106 -12.95 16.84 7.79
N LYS A 107 -12.82 17.13 6.49
CA LYS A 107 -13.82 16.75 5.47
C LYS A 107 -14.02 15.23 5.39
N LEU A 108 -12.97 14.43 5.54
CA LEU A 108 -13.09 12.98 5.53
C LEU A 108 -13.77 12.46 6.80
N ILE A 109 -13.43 13.01 7.96
CA ILE A 109 -14.07 12.67 9.23
C ILE A 109 -15.56 13.04 9.21
N GLU A 110 -15.90 14.21 8.69
CA GLU A 110 -17.29 14.65 8.51
C GLU A 110 -18.09 13.70 7.59
N LYS A 111 -17.43 13.13 6.58
CA LYS A 111 -18.00 12.08 5.70
C LYS A 111 -18.10 10.71 6.38
N GLY A 112 -17.71 10.57 7.64
CA GLY A 112 -17.80 9.35 8.42
C GLY A 112 -16.57 8.43 8.32
N TRP A 113 -15.46 8.88 7.74
CA TRP A 113 -14.23 8.08 7.72
C TRP A 113 -13.60 8.01 9.11
N LYS A 114 -13.44 6.79 9.62
CA LYS A 114 -12.87 6.54 10.94
C LYS A 114 -11.34 6.38 10.91
N ILE A 115 -10.79 5.99 9.77
CA ILE A 115 -9.38 5.66 9.59
C ILE A 115 -8.81 6.50 8.44
N LEU A 116 -7.75 7.26 8.73
CA LEU A 116 -7.03 8.08 7.78
C LEU A 116 -5.61 7.54 7.60
N ARG A 117 -5.20 7.31 6.35
CA ARG A 117 -3.81 7.03 5.97
C ARG A 117 -3.24 8.26 5.26
N LEU A 118 -2.36 8.96 5.95
CA LEU A 118 -1.72 10.18 5.51
C LEU A 118 -0.47 9.85 4.71
N ALA A 119 -0.23 10.56 3.63
CA ALA A 119 0.94 10.40 2.77
C ALA A 119 1.48 11.79 2.43
N PRO A 120 2.62 12.21 3.01
CA PRO A 120 3.26 13.45 2.65
C PRO A 120 3.59 13.44 1.15
N ALA A 121 3.29 14.52 0.43
CA ALA A 121 3.50 14.64 -1.00
C ALA A 121 4.51 15.74 -1.36
N GLU A 122 5.25 16.29 -0.37
CA GLU A 122 6.23 17.35 -0.60
C GLU A 122 7.33 17.00 -1.61
N TYR A 123 7.58 15.69 -1.83
CA TYR A 123 8.57 15.18 -2.79
C TYR A 123 7.99 14.86 -4.18
N GLU A 124 6.68 15.00 -4.37
CA GLU A 124 6.01 14.78 -5.66
C GLU A 124 5.80 16.08 -6.44
N GLU A 125 6.02 17.24 -5.80
CA GLU A 125 5.95 18.54 -6.47
C GLU A 125 7.18 18.78 -7.35
N GLU A 126 6.93 19.18 -8.61
CA GLU A 126 7.93 19.36 -9.68
C GLU A 126 9.13 20.25 -9.28
N LYS A 127 9.00 21.08 -8.25
CA LYS A 127 10.04 21.98 -7.76
C LYS A 127 11.19 21.27 -7.01
N TYR A 128 10.98 20.04 -6.51
CA TYR A 128 11.96 19.27 -5.74
C TYR A 128 12.22 17.86 -6.30
N ALA A 129 11.89 17.62 -7.58
CA ALA A 129 11.70 16.30 -8.20
C ALA A 129 12.90 15.31 -8.18
N SER A 130 14.03 15.63 -7.54
CA SER A 130 15.18 14.73 -7.43
C SER A 130 15.76 14.53 -6.03
N VAL A 131 15.38 15.33 -5.02
CA VAL A 131 16.00 15.25 -3.69
C VAL A 131 14.94 15.22 -2.60
N PHE A 132 14.91 14.12 -1.85
CA PHE A 132 14.17 14.01 -0.60
C PHE A 132 15.16 14.19 0.54
N GLU A 133 14.93 15.19 1.40
CA GLU A 133 15.71 15.41 2.62
C GLU A 133 14.91 14.92 3.85
N PRO A 134 15.26 13.75 4.42
CA PRO A 134 14.50 13.17 5.52
C PRO A 134 14.42 14.07 6.75
N ARG A 135 15.48 14.83 7.08
CA ARG A 135 15.51 15.62 8.32
C ARG A 135 14.52 16.78 8.30
N GLU A 136 14.35 17.41 7.15
CA GLU A 136 13.38 18.49 6.95
C GLU A 136 11.96 17.93 7.00
N SER A 137 11.70 16.85 6.24
CA SER A 137 10.40 16.19 6.21
C SER A 137 9.95 15.74 7.61
N ILE A 138 10.76 14.99 8.36
CA ILE A 138 10.35 14.49 9.68
C ILE A 138 10.10 15.61 10.70
N ALA A 139 10.78 16.77 10.57
CA ALA A 139 10.57 17.91 11.46
C ALA A 139 9.22 18.58 11.18
N ILE A 140 8.97 18.89 9.90
CA ILE A 140 7.75 19.58 9.45
C ILE A 140 6.52 18.69 9.69
N ILE A 141 6.60 17.43 9.27
CA ILE A 141 5.46 16.51 9.33
C ILE A 141 5.10 16.16 10.78
N ALA A 142 6.07 16.04 11.70
CA ALA A 142 5.76 15.79 13.10
C ALA A 142 4.98 16.94 13.76
N GLU A 143 5.32 18.19 13.42
CA GLU A 143 4.56 19.37 13.86
C GLU A 143 3.13 19.34 13.30
N TRP A 144 3.00 19.15 11.98
CA TRP A 144 1.68 19.16 11.32
C TRP A 144 0.76 18.04 11.81
N LEU A 145 1.30 16.86 12.09
CA LEU A 145 0.53 15.76 12.66
C LEU A 145 0.08 16.04 14.10
N THR A 146 0.91 16.72 14.88
CA THR A 146 0.56 17.12 16.24
C THR A 146 -0.60 18.12 16.22
N ASP A 147 -0.54 19.11 15.33
CA ASP A 147 -1.63 20.07 15.15
C ASP A 147 -2.90 19.41 14.61
N LEU A 148 -2.77 18.51 13.62
CA LEU A 148 -3.89 17.73 13.13
C LEU A 148 -4.57 16.97 14.27
N ARG A 149 -3.80 16.31 15.15
CA ARG A 149 -4.34 15.55 16.26
C ARG A 149 -5.13 16.42 17.23
N ILE A 150 -4.67 17.64 17.51
CA ILE A 150 -5.40 18.63 18.32
C ILE A 150 -6.73 18.99 17.66
N GLU A 151 -6.71 19.20 16.35
CA GLU A 151 -7.88 19.67 15.57
C GLU A 151 -8.96 18.60 15.34
N VAL A 152 -8.58 17.32 15.28
CA VAL A 152 -9.51 16.21 14.98
C VAL A 152 -9.80 15.30 16.18
N GLY A 153 -9.06 15.47 17.27
CA GLY A 153 -9.19 14.67 18.48
C GLY A 153 -8.59 13.27 18.38
N SER A 154 -8.75 12.49 19.46
CA SER A 154 -8.16 11.16 19.61
C SER A 154 -8.98 10.01 19.04
N THR A 155 -10.23 10.28 18.60
CA THR A 155 -11.14 9.23 18.13
C THR A 155 -10.78 8.67 16.75
N PRO A 156 -10.41 9.49 15.74
CA PRO A 156 -10.01 8.97 14.44
C PRO A 156 -8.68 8.23 14.53
N VAL A 157 -8.59 7.07 13.86
CA VAL A 157 -7.32 6.35 13.69
C VAL A 157 -6.52 7.05 12.60
N ILE A 158 -5.32 7.52 12.94
CA ILE A 158 -4.43 8.22 12.03
C ILE A 158 -3.15 7.42 11.87
N GLY A 159 -2.82 7.07 10.64
CA GLY A 159 -1.47 6.60 10.34
C GLY A 159 -0.84 7.38 9.20
N ILE A 160 0.46 7.23 9.08
CA ILE A 160 1.27 7.92 8.07
C ILE A 160 2.12 6.93 7.28
N ASP A 161 2.17 7.10 5.97
CA ASP A 161 2.94 6.31 5.01
C ASP A 161 4.13 7.11 4.47
N TYR A 162 5.35 6.66 4.78
CA TYR A 162 6.60 7.28 4.30
C TYR A 162 7.17 6.62 3.02
N HIS A 163 6.52 5.57 2.50
CA HIS A 163 6.89 4.80 1.31
C HIS A 163 8.40 4.48 1.22
N HIS A 164 8.93 3.92 2.30
CA HIS A 164 10.31 3.42 2.47
C HIS A 164 11.42 4.48 2.41
N ARG A 165 11.10 5.75 2.72
CA ARG A 165 12.06 6.86 2.60
C ARG A 165 12.90 7.13 3.84
N LEU A 166 12.62 6.48 4.97
CA LEU A 166 13.38 6.66 6.21
C LEU A 166 14.28 5.46 6.48
N THR A 167 15.28 5.70 7.32
CA THR A 167 16.08 4.68 8.01
C THR A 167 15.48 4.39 9.39
N VAL A 168 15.99 3.36 10.08
CA VAL A 168 15.58 3.05 11.47
C VAL A 168 15.80 4.25 12.40
N PRO A 169 16.98 4.91 12.44
CA PRO A 169 17.18 6.08 13.30
C PRO A 169 16.27 7.26 12.94
N GLU A 170 16.02 7.52 11.66
CA GLU A 170 15.14 8.61 11.21
C GLU A 170 13.68 8.34 11.59
N THR A 171 13.23 7.08 11.50
CA THR A 171 11.90 6.68 11.94
C THR A 171 11.72 6.93 13.43
N ILE A 172 12.71 6.57 14.25
CA ILE A 172 12.64 6.82 15.70
C ILE A 172 12.70 8.31 16.02
N SER A 173 13.57 9.06 15.33
CA SER A 173 13.64 10.52 15.43
C SER A 173 12.29 11.17 15.11
N PHE A 174 11.63 10.72 14.03
CA PHE A 174 10.30 11.18 13.65
C PHE A 174 9.26 10.94 14.75
N LEU A 175 9.18 9.71 15.29
CA LEU A 175 8.22 9.37 16.33
C LEU A 175 8.47 10.12 17.64
N GLN A 176 9.73 10.38 18.00
CA GLN A 176 10.10 11.11 19.21
C GLN A 176 9.85 12.62 19.14
N ARG A 177 9.61 13.16 17.93
CA ARG A 177 9.31 14.59 17.71
C ARG A 177 7.85 14.96 17.98
N MET A 178 6.99 13.98 18.27
CA MET A 178 5.58 14.21 18.54
C MET A 178 5.16 13.56 19.86
N PRO A 179 4.11 14.09 20.53
CA PRO A 179 3.53 13.44 21.69
C PRO A 179 3.09 12.00 21.40
N VAL A 180 3.15 11.14 22.42
CA VAL A 180 2.64 9.78 22.33
C VAL A 180 1.14 9.82 22.05
N GLY A 181 0.68 9.03 21.07
CA GLY A 181 -0.72 9.00 20.64
C GLY A 181 -1.06 9.98 19.50
N THR A 182 -0.09 10.75 18.99
CA THR A 182 -0.31 11.58 17.80
C THR A 182 -0.69 10.75 16.58
N ILE A 183 -0.04 9.59 16.38
CA ILE A 183 -0.40 8.61 15.35
C ILE A 183 -0.61 7.22 15.96
N ASP A 184 -1.46 6.44 15.30
CA ASP A 184 -1.87 5.10 15.69
C ASP A 184 -1.09 4.00 14.95
N PHE A 185 -0.54 4.33 13.77
CA PHE A 185 0.37 3.44 13.05
C PHE A 185 1.29 4.21 12.11
N ILE A 186 2.42 3.61 11.76
CA ILE A 186 3.30 4.07 10.69
C ILE A 186 3.42 2.99 9.61
N GLU A 187 3.18 3.39 8.37
CA GLU A 187 3.19 2.53 7.18
C GLU A 187 4.49 2.72 6.41
N GLU A 188 5.12 1.61 6.02
CA GLU A 188 6.33 1.56 5.18
C GLU A 188 7.39 2.63 5.55
N PRO A 189 7.83 2.75 6.83
CA PRO A 189 8.80 3.78 7.19
C PRO A 189 10.17 3.54 6.53
N ILE A 190 10.59 2.28 6.50
CA ILE A 190 11.90 1.84 6.03
C ILE A 190 11.75 0.82 4.90
N ARG A 191 12.82 0.59 4.13
CA ARG A 191 12.86 -0.53 3.17
C ARG A 191 12.87 -1.87 3.89
N ASP A 192 12.24 -2.87 3.27
CA ASP A 192 12.07 -4.22 3.83
C ASP A 192 13.08 -5.25 3.29
N GLU A 193 14.15 -4.78 2.64
CA GLU A 193 15.21 -5.62 2.07
C GLU A 193 15.97 -6.42 3.16
N THR A 194 15.88 -6.00 4.44
CA THR A 194 16.55 -6.64 5.58
C THR A 194 15.55 -6.82 6.74
N PRO A 195 15.05 -8.03 6.99
CA PRO A 195 14.10 -8.31 8.09
C PRO A 195 14.58 -7.84 9.46
N GLU A 196 15.88 -7.90 9.71
CA GLU A 196 16.54 -7.48 10.95
C GLU A 196 16.36 -5.98 11.22
N ALA A 197 16.19 -5.16 10.18
CA ALA A 197 15.93 -3.72 10.32
C ALA A 197 14.56 -3.46 10.95
N TYR A 198 13.53 -4.22 10.54
CA TYR A 198 12.20 -4.14 11.15
C TYR A 198 12.18 -4.75 12.56
N GLU A 199 12.94 -5.81 12.82
CA GLU A 199 13.11 -6.35 14.17
C GLU A 199 13.73 -5.31 15.11
N THR A 200 14.78 -4.63 14.65
CA THR A 200 15.43 -3.55 15.39
C THR A 200 14.46 -2.41 15.66
N LEU A 201 13.74 -1.94 14.63
CA LEU A 201 12.74 -0.88 14.76
C LEU A 201 11.65 -1.25 15.77
N ARG A 202 11.16 -2.50 15.76
CA ARG A 202 10.14 -2.99 16.70
C ARG A 202 10.59 -2.99 18.16
N LYS A 203 11.89 -3.16 18.43
CA LYS A 203 12.45 -3.06 19.78
C LYS A 203 12.54 -1.62 20.29
N MET A 204 12.44 -0.62 19.41
CA MET A 204 12.68 0.79 19.74
C MET A 204 11.41 1.64 19.85
N THR A 205 10.24 1.15 19.43
CA THR A 205 8.98 1.89 19.54
C THR A 205 7.79 0.97 19.73
N ASN A 206 6.77 1.49 20.43
CA ASN A 206 5.51 0.80 20.65
C ASN A 206 4.47 1.09 19.56
N VAL A 207 4.70 2.10 18.71
CA VAL A 207 3.79 2.44 17.61
C VAL A 207 3.67 1.23 16.66
N PRO A 208 2.45 0.77 16.36
CA PRO A 208 2.22 -0.28 15.38
C PRO A 208 2.80 0.05 14.00
N PHE A 209 3.36 -0.96 13.33
CA PHE A 209 3.79 -0.84 11.94
C PHE A 209 2.82 -1.53 11.03
N ARG A 210 2.54 -0.88 9.91
CA ARG A 210 2.02 -1.57 8.74
C ARG A 210 3.14 -1.63 7.71
N TYR A 211 3.52 -2.82 7.29
CA TYR A 211 4.43 -2.94 6.17
C TYR A 211 3.79 -3.88 5.15
N ARG A 212 3.90 -3.52 3.88
CA ARG A 212 3.66 -4.46 2.79
C ARG A 212 5.01 -5.07 2.49
N ARG A 213 5.11 -6.39 2.58
CA ARG A 213 6.29 -7.10 2.09
C ARG A 213 6.41 -6.78 0.60
N GLY A 214 7.47 -6.13 0.16
CA GLY A 214 7.80 -5.83 -1.23
C GLY A 214 8.21 -7.07 -2.02
N VAL A 215 7.78 -8.25 -1.56
CA VAL A 215 8.15 -9.59 -2.02
C VAL A 215 7.07 -10.06 -2.98
N CYS A 216 7.43 -9.95 -4.24
CA CYS A 216 6.80 -10.52 -5.39
C CYS A 216 7.85 -11.41 -6.04
#